data_AF-A0A8C5U6H0-F1
#
_entry.id   AF-A0A8C5U6H0-F1
#
_cell.length_a   1.000
_cell.length_b   1.000
_cell.length_c   1.000
_cell.angle_alpha   90.00
_cell.angle_beta   90.00
_cell.angle_gamma   90.00
#
_symmetry.space_group_name_H-M   'P 1'
#
loop_
_entity.id
_entity.type
_entity.pdbx_description
1 polymer ?
#
loop_
_entity_poly.entity_id
_entity_poly.type
_entity_poly.pdbx_seq_one_letter_code
_entity_poly.pdbx_strand_id
1 'polypeptide(L)' 'MLQLDVEKRLTATEALAHPYFDQFRDIEEETEAQHSYDDSLEHEKLSIEEWKSKKFIFFEVPTSLHVPT' A
#
# COMPACT_ATOMS: atom_id res chain seq x y z
N MET A 1 19.04 -8.72 2.31
CA MET A 1 18.09 -8.93 1.20
C MET A 1 18.04 -10.40 0.75
N LEU A 2 19.14 -11.04 0.36
CA LEU A 2 19.14 -12.44 -0.09
C LEU A 2 19.27 -13.44 1.07
N GLN A 3 18.22 -13.54 1.88
CA GLN A 3 18.08 -14.56 2.93
C GLN A 3 17.02 -15.59 2.52
N LEU A 4 17.40 -16.88 2.62
CA LEU A 4 16.52 -18.01 2.30
C LEU A 4 15.42 -18.18 3.35
N ASP A 5 15.80 -18.01 4.61
CA ASP A 5 14.88 -17.97 5.73
C ASP A 5 14.10 -16.64 5.72
N VAL A 6 12.78 -16.72 5.54
CA VAL A 6 11.91 -15.54 5.40
C VAL A 6 11.86 -14.72 6.68
N GLU A 7 11.92 -15.38 7.84
CA GLU A 7 11.89 -14.74 9.16
C GLU A 7 13.19 -13.97 9.46
N LYS A 8 14.26 -14.28 8.71
CA LYS A 8 15.56 -13.59 8.83
C LYS A 8 15.78 -12.56 7.71
N ARG A 9 14.84 -12.42 6.78
CA ARG A 9 14.95 -11.45 5.71
C ARG A 9 14.58 -10.07 6.24
N LEU A 10 15.47 -9.10 6.00
CA LEU A 10 15.22 -7.70 6.33
C LEU A 10 13.88 -7.24 5.73
N THR A 11 13.10 -6.55 6.55
CA THR A 11 11.95 -5.76 6.11
C THR A 11 12.40 -4.53 5.32
N ALA A 12 11.46 -3.86 4.63
CA ALA A 12 11.76 -2.62 3.93
C ALA A 12 12.29 -1.54 4.89
N THR A 13 11.65 -1.36 6.05
CA THR A 13 12.05 -0.41 7.09
C THR A 13 13.47 -0.67 7.60
N GLU A 14 13.82 -1.94 7.89
CA GLU A 14 15.17 -2.29 8.34
C GLU A 14 16.21 -2.12 7.23
N ALA A 15 15.84 -2.37 5.97
CA ALA A 15 16.74 -2.20 4.84
C ALA A 15 17.03 -0.72 4.55
N LEU A 16 16.04 0.16 4.68
CA LEU A 16 16.21 1.61 4.53
C LEU A 16 17.13 2.21 5.62
N ALA A 17 17.14 1.61 6.82
CA ALA A 17 18.06 1.99 7.89
C ALA A 17 19.51 1.50 7.72
N HIS A 18 19.84 0.81 6.62
CA HIS A 18 21.18 0.30 6.38
C HIS A 18 22.15 1.43 5.96
N PRO A 19 23.40 1.47 6.45
CA PRO A 19 24.38 2.54 6.17
C PRO A 19 24.69 2.80 4.69
N TYR A 20 24.31 1.86 3.82
CA TYR A 20 24.42 2.02 2.37
C TYR A 20 23.56 3.18 1.85
N PHE A 21 22.43 3.47 2.51
CA PHE A 21 21.49 4.52 2.11
C PHE A 21 21.71 5.86 2.82
N ASP A 22 22.64 5.97 3.79
CA ASP A 22 22.84 7.19 4.62
C ASP A 22 22.99 8.48 3.80
N GLN A 23 23.56 8.41 2.60
CA GLN A 23 23.75 9.57 1.72
C GLN A 23 22.46 10.11 1.09
N PHE A 24 21.41 9.29 1.04
CA PHE A 24 20.13 9.58 0.39
C PHE A 24 18.95 9.48 1.36
N ARG A 25 19.21 9.06 2.60
CA ARG A 25 18.15 8.75 3.56
C ARG A 25 17.55 10.04 4.11
N ASP A 26 16.25 10.20 3.86
CA ASP A 26 15.40 11.19 4.53
C ASP A 26 14.27 10.44 5.25
N ILE A 27 14.23 10.55 6.58
CA ILE A 27 13.25 9.83 7.42
C ILE A 27 11.84 10.38 7.18
N GLU A 28 11.70 11.65 6.83
CA GLU A 28 10.38 12.25 6.59
C GLU A 28 9.73 11.71 5.31
N GLU A 29 10.53 11.20 4.37
CA GLU A 29 10.04 10.56 3.15
C GLU A 29 9.68 9.08 3.35
N GLU A 30 10.12 8.45 4.45
CA GLU A 30 9.80 7.06 4.84
C GLU A 30 8.38 6.97 5.44
N THR A 31 7.38 7.38 4.68
CA THR A 31 5.97 7.41 5.12
C THR A 31 5.31 6.03 5.14
N GLU A 32 4.39 5.84 6.09
CA GLU A 32 3.49 4.69 6.12
C GLU A 32 2.09 5.08 5.64
N ALA A 33 1.36 4.13 5.07
CA ALA A 33 -0.04 4.34 4.72
C ALA A 33 -0.86 4.60 5.99
N GLN A 34 -1.61 5.71 6.01
CA GLN A 34 -2.43 6.10 7.16
C GLN A 34 -3.55 5.08 7.46
N HIS A 35 -3.99 4.36 6.44
CA HIS A 35 -5.02 3.35 6.54
C HIS A 35 -4.58 2.07 5.82
N SER A 36 -4.98 0.93 6.37
CA SER A 36 -4.86 -0.36 5.69
C SER A 36 -5.60 -0.31 4.36
N TYR A 37 -5.06 -1.02 3.37
CA TYR A 37 -5.75 -1.21 2.10
C TYR A 37 -7.07 -1.96 2.32
N ASP A 38 -8.17 -1.42 1.77
CA ASP A 38 -9.46 -2.09 1.77
C ASP A 38 -9.53 -3.11 0.63
N ASP A 39 -9.36 -4.37 0.97
CA ASP A 39 -9.44 -5.50 0.04
C ASP A 39 -10.72 -6.34 0.24
N SER A 40 -11.80 -5.71 0.66
CA SER A 40 -13.08 -6.40 0.93
C SER A 40 -13.63 -7.18 -0.28
N LEU A 41 -13.19 -6.86 -1.50
CA LEU A 41 -13.62 -7.53 -2.74
C LEU A 41 -12.71 -8.70 -3.15
N GLU A 42 -11.53 -8.88 -2.55
CA GLU A 42 -10.55 -9.93 -2.93
C GLU A 42 -11.15 -11.34 -2.90
N HIS A 43 -11.98 -11.57 -1.88
CA HIS A 43 -12.56 -12.87 -1.60
C HIS A 43 -13.94 -13.06 -2.25
N GLU A 44 -14.46 -12.04 -2.94
CA GLU A 44 -15.75 -12.11 -3.63
C GLU A 44 -15.62 -12.71 -5.03
N LYS A 45 -16.49 -13.68 -5.36
CA LYS A 45 -16.61 -14.22 -6.72
C LYS A 45 -17.60 -13.41 -7.52
N LEU A 46 -17.18 -12.22 -7.95
CA LEU A 46 -18.01 -11.34 -8.76
C LEU A 46 -17.94 -11.73 -10.24
N SER A 47 -19.07 -11.64 -10.94
CA SER A 47 -19.13 -11.69 -12.40
C SER A 47 -18.50 -10.44 -13.01
N ILE A 48 -18.21 -10.48 -14.31
CA ILE A 48 -17.63 -9.33 -15.03
C ILE A 48 -18.53 -8.10 -14.92
N GLU A 49 -19.85 -8.26 -14.95
CA GLU A 49 -20.80 -7.15 -14.87
C GLU A 49 -20.85 -6.54 -13.45
N GLU A 50 -20.76 -7.37 -12.41
CA GLU A 50 -20.66 -6.90 -11.02
C GLU A 50 -19.34 -6.18 -10.77
N TRP A 51 -18.22 -6.73 -11.26
CA TRP A 51 -16.90 -6.08 -11.20
C TRP A 51 -16.91 -4.71 -11.89
N LYS A 52 -17.50 -4.61 -13.08
CA LYS A 52 -17.67 -3.33 -13.77
C LYS A 52 -18.46 -2.36 -12.90
N SER A 53 -19.67 -2.74 -12.47
CA SER A 53 -20.53 -1.86 -11.68
C SER A 53 -19.84 -1.36 -10.39
N LYS A 54 -19.23 -2.26 -9.62
CA LYS A 54 -18.52 -1.92 -8.37
C LYS A 54 -17.31 -1.02 -8.63
N LYS A 55 -16.53 -1.30 -9.69
CA LYS A 55 -15.38 -0.47 -10.07
C LYS A 55 -15.81 0.91 -10.57
N PHE A 56 -16.86 1.00 -11.38
CA PHE A 56 -17.40 2.29 -11.86
C PHE A 56 -17.93 3.15 -10.70
N ILE A 57 -18.63 2.56 -9.73
CA ILE A 57 -19.10 3.29 -8.53
C ILE A 57 -17.93 3.79 -7.68
N PHE A 58 -16.88 2.96 -7.51
CA PHE A 58 -15.72 3.31 -6.68
C PHE A 58 -14.77 4.32 -7.35
N PHE A 59 -14.59 4.26 -8.68
CA PHE A 59 -13.65 5.11 -9.40
C PHE A 59 -14.26 6.40 -10.00
N GLU A 60 -15.57 6.44 -10.29
CA GLU A 60 -16.20 7.65 -10.87
C GLU A 60 -16.96 8.53 -9.87
N VAL A 61 -17.18 8.10 -8.63
CA VAL A 61 -17.80 8.94 -7.60
C VAL A 61 -16.74 9.42 -6.61
N PRO A 62 -16.32 10.70 -6.64
CA PRO A 62 -15.58 11.29 -5.53
C PRO A 62 -16.56 11.54 -4.38
N THR A 63 -17.02 10.48 -3.71
CA THR A 63 -17.68 10.62 -2.41
C THR A 63 -16.62 10.95 -1.38
N SER A 64 -16.37 12.25 -1.24
CA SER A 64 -15.63 12.88 -0.14
C SER A 64 -14.11 12.63 -0.12
N LEU A 65 -13.40 13.22 -1.07
CA LEU A 65 -12.07 13.77 -0.75
C LEU A 65 -12.31 14.93 0.22
N HIS A 66 -12.24 14.65 1.52
CA HIS A 66 -12.11 15.69 2.53
C HIS A 66 -10.73 16.32 2.34
N VAL A 67 -10.67 17.44 1.64
CA VAL A 67 -9.49 18.31 1.60
C VAL A 67 -9.35 18.93 3.00
N PRO A 68 -8.33 18.58 3.80
CA PRO A 68 -8.05 19.32 5.02
C PRO A 68 -7.63 20.75 4.63
N THR A 69 -8.21 21.72 5.34
CA THR A 69 -7.94 23.16 5.18
C THR A 69 -6.60 23.53 5.81
#